data_AF-A0A962R4T3-F1
#
_entry.id   AF-A0A962R4T3-F1
#
_cell.length_a   1.000
_cell.length_b   1.000
_cell.length_c   1.000
_cell.angle_alpha   90.00
_cell.angle_beta   90.00
_cell.angle_gamma   90.00
#
_symmetry.space_group_name_H-M   'P 1'
#
loop_
_entity.id
_entity.type
_entity.pdbx_description
1 polymer ?
#
loop_
_entity_poly.entity_id
_entity_poly.type
_entity_poly.pdbx_seq_one_letter_code
_entity_poly.pdbx_strand_id
1 'polypeptide(L)'
;MIRNPYILAQSLLIISVFMLAISPSYGDQLVLKNDPKRPTDKISRDLGVSADQFIACFNNVNPTPGGNRPESAERVRANKRVLLPCLQKANPNISNDMLDEVMDRYRPGGRKAQEPLR
;
A
#
# COMPACT_ATOMS: atom_id res chain seq x y z
N MET A 1 -68.00 -27.15 43.24
CA MET A 1 -66.99 -28.18 42.93
C MET A 1 -66.26 -27.73 41.66
N ILE A 2 -65.06 -27.11 41.73
CA ILE A 2 -63.70 -27.73 41.75
C ILE A 2 -63.41 -28.35 40.34
N ARG A 3 -62.49 -27.91 39.44
CA ARG A 3 -61.18 -27.21 39.51
C ARG A 3 -60.90 -26.38 38.23
N ASN A 4 -60.14 -25.29 38.41
CA ASN A 4 -59.53 -24.43 37.40
C ASN A 4 -58.07 -24.88 37.16
N PRO A 5 -57.61 -25.20 35.94
CA PRO A 5 -56.28 -25.76 35.76
C PRO A 5 -55.40 -25.00 34.74
N TYR A 6 -55.09 -23.72 34.91
CA TYR A 6 -53.99 -23.10 34.14
C TYR A 6 -53.22 -22.07 34.97
N ILE A 7 -52.50 -22.56 35.98
CA ILE A 7 -51.33 -21.90 36.54
C ILE A 7 -50.12 -22.42 35.76
N LEU A 8 -49.57 -21.63 34.84
CA LEU A 8 -48.16 -21.64 34.41
C LEU A 8 -47.91 -20.27 33.78
N ALA A 9 -47.41 -19.29 34.55
CA ALA A 9 -46.01 -19.08 34.86
C ALA A 9 -45.14 -18.74 33.63
N GLN A 10 -44.71 -17.48 33.64
CA GLN A 10 -43.41 -16.98 33.21
C GLN A 10 -43.20 -16.65 31.72
N SER A 11 -43.40 -15.36 31.47
CA SER A 11 -42.70 -14.52 30.51
C SER A 11 -41.21 -14.87 30.38
N LEU A 12 -40.74 -15.12 29.17
CA LEU A 12 -39.35 -14.89 28.78
C LEU A 12 -39.30 -14.31 27.36
N LEU A 13 -39.04 -13.01 27.33
CA LEU A 13 -38.64 -12.22 26.16
C LEU A 13 -37.37 -12.82 25.57
N ILE A 14 -37.45 -13.37 24.35
CA ILE A 14 -36.26 -13.71 23.57
C ILE A 14 -35.85 -12.44 22.81
N ILE A 15 -35.00 -11.63 23.43
CA ILE A 15 -34.27 -10.55 22.75
C ILE A 15 -33.13 -11.22 21.99
N SER A 16 -33.31 -11.41 20.68
CA SER A 16 -32.25 -11.85 19.79
C SER A 16 -31.21 -10.74 19.64
N VAL A 17 -30.11 -10.87 20.37
CA VAL A 17 -28.93 -10.02 20.26
C VAL A 17 -28.31 -10.21 18.88
N PHE A 18 -28.49 -9.23 18.00
CA PHE A 18 -27.75 -9.10 16.74
C PHE A 18 -26.28 -8.81 17.07
N MET A 19 -25.44 -9.85 17.09
CA MET A 19 -23.99 -9.69 17.16
C MET A 19 -23.51 -9.08 15.84
N LEU A 20 -23.32 -7.75 15.82
CA LEU A 20 -22.54 -7.09 14.78
C LEU A 20 -21.10 -7.61 14.89
N ALA A 21 -20.70 -8.43 13.92
CA ALA A 21 -19.30 -8.74 13.68
C ALA A 21 -18.59 -7.44 13.27
N ILE A 22 -17.88 -6.83 14.22
CA ILE A 22 -16.92 -5.76 13.95
C ILE A 22 -15.71 -6.45 13.30
N SER A 23 -15.72 -6.52 11.97
CA SER A 23 -14.54 -6.92 11.21
C SER A 23 -13.41 -5.94 11.53
N PRO A 24 -12.22 -6.39 11.96
CA PRO A 24 -11.07 -5.50 12.05
C PRO A 24 -10.72 -5.05 10.63
N SER A 25 -10.88 -3.75 10.37
CA SER A 25 -10.35 -3.10 9.18
C SER A 25 -8.84 -3.33 9.19
N TYR A 26 -8.34 -4.15 8.26
CA TYR A 26 -6.91 -4.29 8.04
C TYR A 26 -6.34 -2.89 7.81
N GLY A 27 -5.42 -2.52 8.70
CA GLY A 27 -4.99 -1.14 8.89
C GLY A 27 -4.55 -0.47 7.60
N ASP A 28 -4.94 0.79 7.50
CA ASP A 28 -4.32 1.79 6.64
C ASP A 28 -2.83 1.88 7.03
N GLN A 29 -2.00 0.98 6.49
CA GLN A 29 -0.55 1.09 6.65
C GLN A 29 -0.14 2.34 5.91
N LEU A 30 0.06 3.41 6.68
CA LEU A 30 0.51 4.71 6.20
C LEU A 30 1.68 4.51 5.25
N VAL A 31 1.44 4.75 3.95
CA VAL A 31 2.53 4.88 2.97
C VAL A 31 3.37 6.05 3.46
N LEU A 32 4.55 5.78 4.02
CA LEU A 32 5.45 6.84 4.44
C LEU A 32 5.85 7.64 3.20
N LYS A 33 5.28 8.86 3.10
CA LYS A 33 5.84 9.93 2.28
C LYS A 33 7.22 10.20 2.88
N ASN A 34 8.28 9.92 2.11
CA ASN A 34 9.68 9.92 2.55
C ASN A 34 10.06 8.82 3.55
N ASP A 35 10.02 7.56 3.09
CA ASP A 35 10.69 6.47 3.81
C ASP A 35 12.18 6.80 4.00
N PRO A 36 12.67 7.03 5.24
CA PRO A 36 14.06 7.40 5.49
C PRO A 36 15.04 6.27 5.13
N LYS A 37 14.55 5.04 4.91
CA LYS A 37 15.36 3.92 4.42
C LYS A 37 15.59 3.99 2.92
N ARG A 38 14.89 4.85 2.18
CA ARG A 38 15.14 5.05 0.75
C ARG A 38 16.39 5.89 0.56
N PRO A 39 17.43 5.40 -0.14
CA PRO A 39 18.63 6.17 -0.44
C PRO A 39 18.35 7.19 -1.56
N THR A 40 17.49 8.17 -1.26
CA THR A 40 16.98 9.17 -2.20
C THR A 40 18.11 10.00 -2.81
N ASP A 41 19.14 10.32 -2.03
CA ASP A 41 20.36 11.00 -2.49
C ASP A 41 21.07 10.21 -3.60
N LYS A 42 21.16 8.88 -3.44
CA LYS A 42 21.83 8.01 -4.42
C LYS A 42 20.98 7.81 -5.67
N ILE A 43 19.68 7.56 -5.48
CA ILE A 43 18.74 7.37 -6.60
C ILE A 43 18.64 8.63 -7.45
N SER A 44 18.45 9.78 -6.83
CA SER A 44 18.31 11.06 -7.55
C SER A 44 19.58 11.42 -8.34
N ARG A 45 20.76 11.25 -7.72
CA ARG A 45 22.05 11.44 -8.39
C ARG A 45 22.20 10.54 -9.61
N ASP A 46 21.92 9.24 -9.48
CA ASP A 46 22.08 8.29 -10.58
C ASP A 46 21.05 8.51 -11.70
N LEU A 47 19.91 9.12 -11.40
CA LEU A 47 18.90 9.55 -12.38
C LEU A 47 19.18 10.94 -12.98
N GLY A 48 20.18 11.67 -12.47
CA GLY A 48 20.48 13.03 -12.93
C GLY A 48 19.38 14.04 -12.60
N VAL A 49 18.70 13.88 -11.46
CA VAL A 49 17.70 14.83 -10.93
C VAL A 49 18.09 15.25 -9.51
N SER A 50 17.52 16.36 -9.00
CA SER A 50 17.71 16.71 -7.60
C SER A 50 16.92 15.76 -6.69
N ALA A 51 17.36 15.62 -5.43
CA ALA A 51 16.64 14.86 -4.42
C ALA A 51 15.20 15.36 -4.24
N ASP A 52 15.01 16.68 -4.22
CA ASP A 52 13.69 17.30 -4.09
C ASP A 52 12.78 17.00 -5.28
N GLN A 53 13.32 17.02 -6.51
CA GLN A 53 12.58 16.64 -7.71
C GLN A 53 12.14 15.17 -7.65
N PHE A 54 13.05 14.27 -7.25
CA PHE A 54 12.72 12.87 -7.07
C PHE A 54 11.62 12.67 -6.02
N ILE A 55 11.75 13.30 -4.84
CA ILE A 55 10.75 13.24 -3.77
C ILE A 55 9.39 13.75 -4.26
N ALA A 56 9.37 14.90 -4.94
CA ALA A 56 8.14 15.48 -5.47
C ALA A 56 7.44 14.55 -6.46
N CYS A 57 8.19 13.90 -7.36
CA CYS A 57 7.63 12.91 -8.28
C CYS A 57 7.18 11.64 -7.57
N PHE A 58 7.98 11.14 -6.63
CA PHE A 58 7.69 9.92 -5.90
C PHE A 58 6.47 10.07 -4.97
N ASN A 59 6.23 11.24 -4.41
CA ASN A 59 5.06 11.48 -3.55
C ASN A 59 3.71 11.26 -4.23
N ASN A 60 3.68 11.19 -5.57
CA ASN A 60 2.49 10.90 -6.36
C ASN A 60 2.31 9.40 -6.70
N VAL A 61 3.29 8.55 -6.36
CA VAL A 61 3.15 7.10 -6.51
C VAL A 61 2.54 6.48 -5.27
N ASN A 62 1.95 5.29 -5.44
CA ASN A 62 1.38 4.51 -4.36
C ASN A 62 2.12 3.15 -4.27
N PRO A 63 3.35 3.10 -3.74
CA PRO A 63 4.08 1.85 -3.57
C PRO A 63 3.42 0.97 -2.51
N THR A 64 3.80 -0.30 -2.46
CA THR A 64 3.41 -1.19 -1.35
C THR A 64 3.92 -0.60 -0.02
N PRO A 65 3.07 -0.55 1.02
CA PRO A 65 3.46 -0.03 2.32
C PRO A 65 4.66 -0.77 2.93
N GLY A 66 5.44 -0.04 3.73
CA GLY A 66 6.58 -0.59 4.49
C GLY A 66 7.78 -1.04 3.65
N GLY A 67 7.83 -0.70 2.35
CA GLY A 67 8.91 -1.15 1.45
C GLY A 67 8.80 -2.63 1.04
N ASN A 68 7.69 -3.29 1.38
CA ASN A 68 7.40 -4.67 0.99
C ASN A 68 7.33 -4.83 -0.52
N ARG A 69 7.49 -6.08 -0.97
CA ARG A 69 7.38 -6.43 -2.40
C ARG A 69 6.02 -6.00 -2.96
N PRO A 70 5.96 -5.54 -4.22
CA PRO A 70 4.71 -5.24 -4.90
C PRO A 70 3.68 -6.37 -4.81
N GLU A 71 2.41 -6.03 -4.56
CA GLU A 71 1.33 -7.02 -4.50
C GLU A 71 0.94 -7.53 -5.90
N SER A 72 1.14 -6.70 -6.93
CA SER A 72 0.79 -7.05 -8.31
C SER A 72 1.65 -6.33 -9.34
N ALA A 73 1.76 -6.93 -10.52
CA ALA A 73 2.46 -6.31 -11.65
C ALA A 73 1.73 -5.05 -12.14
N GLU A 74 0.41 -5.01 -11.96
CA GLU A 74 -0.40 -3.83 -12.26
C GLU A 74 -0.01 -2.64 -11.38
N ARG A 75 0.21 -2.85 -10.08
CA ARG A 75 0.66 -1.78 -9.18
C ARG A 75 2.02 -1.21 -9.59
N VAL A 76 2.97 -2.09 -9.97
CA VAL A 76 4.28 -1.67 -10.48
C VAL A 76 4.11 -0.77 -11.72
N ARG A 77 3.31 -1.23 -12.70
CA ARG A 77 3.02 -0.44 -13.91
C ARG A 77 2.33 0.88 -13.59
N ALA A 78 1.36 0.88 -12.68
CA ALA A 78 0.62 2.09 -12.28
C ALA A 78 1.54 3.14 -11.65
N ASN A 79 2.41 2.73 -10.73
CA ASN A 79 3.40 3.62 -10.13
C ASN A 79 4.38 4.15 -11.18
N LYS A 80 4.84 3.28 -12.10
CA LYS A 80 5.76 3.69 -13.16
C LYS A 80 5.15 4.69 -14.13
N ARG A 81 3.87 4.53 -14.50
CA ARG A 81 3.12 5.48 -15.35
C ARG A 81 3.03 6.88 -14.76
N VAL A 82 3.12 7.01 -13.43
CA VAL A 82 3.16 8.32 -12.75
C VAL A 82 4.59 8.82 -12.61
N LEU A 83 5.49 7.96 -12.15
CA LEU A 83 6.85 8.36 -11.80
C LEU A 83 7.68 8.78 -13.02
N LEU A 84 7.68 7.96 -14.08
CA LEU A 84 8.57 8.16 -15.23
C LEU A 84 8.29 9.49 -15.96
N PRO A 85 7.04 9.83 -16.34
CA PRO A 85 6.78 11.10 -16.99
C PRO A 85 7.07 12.31 -16.10
N CYS A 86 6.93 12.17 -14.78
CA CYS A 86 7.29 13.24 -13.85
C CYS A 86 8.80 13.50 -13.84
N LEU A 87 9.60 12.43 -13.72
CA LEU A 87 11.06 12.53 -13.74
C LEU A 87 11.58 13.05 -15.09
N GLN A 88 10.95 12.65 -16.19
CA GLN A 88 11.30 13.11 -17.53
C GLN A 88 11.11 14.62 -17.74
N LYS A 89 10.27 15.29 -16.95
CA LYS A 89 10.18 16.76 -16.96
C LYS A 89 11.45 17.42 -16.44
N ALA A 90 12.19 16.77 -15.54
CA ALA A 90 13.44 17.25 -14.99
C ALA A 90 14.65 16.76 -15.81
N ASN A 91 14.62 15.51 -16.26
CA ASN A 91 15.64 14.93 -17.12
C ASN A 91 14.99 14.07 -18.23
N PRO A 92 14.79 14.62 -19.44
CA PRO A 92 14.14 13.92 -20.55
C PRO A 92 14.85 12.65 -21.03
N ASN A 93 16.13 12.48 -20.68
CA ASN A 93 16.93 11.32 -21.08
C ASN A 93 16.66 10.09 -20.21
N ILE A 94 15.89 10.21 -19.12
CA ILE A 94 15.53 9.06 -18.28
C ILE A 94 14.64 8.12 -19.09
N SER A 95 15.14 6.91 -19.35
CA SER A 95 14.39 5.84 -20.00
C SER A 95 13.69 4.95 -18.98
N ASN A 96 12.76 4.14 -19.47
CA ASN A 96 12.11 3.08 -18.71
C ASN A 96 13.14 2.14 -18.06
N ASP A 97 14.17 1.77 -18.81
CA ASP A 97 15.15 0.77 -18.40
C ASP A 97 16.18 1.35 -17.42
N MET A 98 16.58 2.61 -17.63
CA MET A 98 17.41 3.35 -16.68
C MET A 98 16.71 3.47 -15.32
N LEU A 99 15.42 3.81 -15.32
CA LEU A 99 14.63 3.88 -14.09
C LEU A 99 14.56 2.51 -13.39
N ASP A 100 14.31 1.43 -14.12
CA ASP A 100 14.29 0.08 -13.53
C ASP A 100 15.65 -0.30 -12.95
N GLU A 101 16.72 -0.07 -13.68
CA GLU A 101 18.08 -0.41 -13.25
C GLU A 101 18.47 0.33 -11.96
N VAL A 102 18.22 1.64 -11.89
CA VAL A 102 18.53 2.43 -10.70
C VAL A 102 17.68 1.99 -9.52
N MET A 103 16.37 1.77 -9.73
CA MET A 103 15.48 1.35 -8.65
C MET A 103 15.83 -0.07 -8.16
N ASP A 104 16.19 -0.98 -9.06
CA ASP A 104 16.64 -2.34 -8.75
C ASP A 104 17.92 -2.31 -7.90
N ARG A 105 18.89 -1.46 -8.26
CA ARG A 105 20.18 -1.33 -7.56
C ARG A 105 20.02 -0.96 -6.08
N TYR A 106 19.06 -0.08 -5.78
CA TYR A 106 18.88 0.47 -4.44
C TYR A 106 17.76 -0.19 -3.62
N ARG A 107 17.01 -1.14 -4.21
CA ARG A 107 16.04 -1.97 -3.50
C ARG A 107 16.77 -3.04 -2.69
N PRO A 108 16.55 -3.17 -1.37
CA PRO A 108 17.00 -4.35 -0.63
C PRO A 108 16.41 -5.63 -1.26
N GLY A 109 17.26 -6.57 -1.68
CA GLY A 109 16.87 -7.75 -2.46
C GLY A 109 16.92 -7.58 -3.98
N GLY A 110 17.36 -6.42 -4.47
CA GLY A 110 17.60 -6.14 -5.88
C GLY A 110 16.34 -6.18 -6.74
N ARG A 111 16.53 -6.46 -8.04
CA ARG A 111 15.45 -6.68 -9.02
C ARG A 111 14.37 -7.63 -8.54
N LYS A 112 14.78 -8.73 -7.90
CA LYS A 112 13.80 -9.71 -7.40
C LYS A 112 12.81 -9.05 -6.45
N ALA A 113 13.21 -8.12 -5.60
CA ALA A 113 12.32 -7.45 -4.65
C ALA A 113 11.36 -6.42 -5.29
N GLN A 114 11.56 -6.06 -6.56
CA GLN A 114 10.67 -5.22 -7.34
C GLN A 114 9.59 -6.02 -8.08
N GLU A 115 9.74 -7.33 -8.17
CA GLU A 115 8.76 -8.22 -8.81
C GLU A 115 7.70 -8.67 -7.79
N PRO A 116 6.42 -8.80 -8.17
CA PRO A 116 5.42 -9.43 -7.32
C PRO A 116 5.79 -10.86 -6.95
N LEU A 117 5.32 -11.35 -5.82
CA LEU A 117 5.40 -12.78 -5.50
C LEU A 117 4.51 -13.54 -6.50
N ARG A 118 5.05 -14.64 -7.05
CA ARG A 118 4.30 -15.57 -7.91
C ARG A 118 3.52 -16.55 -7.07
#